data_AF-A0A949ZD27-F1
#
_entry.id   AF-A0A949ZD27-F1
#
_cell.length_a   1.000
_cell.length_b   1.000
_cell.length_c   1.000
_cell.angle_alpha   90.00
_cell.angle_beta   90.00
_cell.angle_gamma   90.00
#
_symmetry.space_group_name_H-M   'P 1'
#
loop_
_entity.id
_entity.type
_entity.pdbx_description
1 polymer ?
#
loop_
_entity_poly.entity_id
_entity_poly.type
_entity_poly.pdbx_seq_one_letter_code
_entity_poly.pdbx_strand_id
1 'polypeptide(L)'
;MSDPVTVFVKAGDPASESTLRYLDQRGVRYTKRDVLTDPSATAILFGRLGRVTVPVVQIGERLLVGSDPVQLARFLPQAESDEPGVAFGAAVRAVTGDIAAEKKLPAAYGVEVGSVKEGSPAGAAGIQPGDVITAIGAYTINGGADQFRRAVSMRRPGDSMPLSLWRDGASLDVIVAFPKAPEPQEQPSGA
;
A
#
# COMPACT_ATOMS: atom_id res chain seq x y z
N MET A 1 2.05 1.37 7.93
CA MET A 1 1.34 0.62 8.99
C MET A 1 0.07 1.40 9.24
N SER A 2 -1.06 0.96 8.69
CA SER A 2 -2.35 1.58 8.95
C SER A 2 -2.75 1.42 10.41
N ASP A 3 -3.34 2.47 10.99
CA ASP A 3 -3.87 2.43 12.34
C ASP A 3 -5.07 1.47 12.40
N PRO A 4 -5.11 0.54 13.37
CA PRO A 4 -6.23 -0.38 13.51
C PRO A 4 -7.52 0.38 13.85
N VAL A 5 -8.58 0.12 13.09
CA VAL A 5 -9.91 0.68 13.33
C VAL A 5 -10.73 -0.28 14.19
N THR A 6 -11.25 0.18 15.32
CA THR A 6 -12.15 -0.58 16.19
C THR A 6 -13.49 0.14 16.28
N VAL A 7 -14.59 -0.57 16.08
CA VAL A 7 -15.94 0.01 16.13
C VAL A 7 -16.66 -0.60 17.32
N PHE A 8 -16.96 0.24 18.30
CA PHE A 8 -17.81 -0.08 19.43
C PHE A 8 -19.26 0.12 19.04
N VAL A 9 -20.03 -0.96 19.11
CA VAL A 9 -21.42 -1.01 18.69
C VAL A 9 -22.30 -1.56 19.80
N LYS A 10 -23.61 -1.43 19.63
CA LYS A 10 -24.61 -2.17 20.40
C LYS A 10 -25.52 -2.91 19.45
N ALA A 11 -25.73 -4.21 19.67
CA ALA A 11 -26.70 -4.98 18.89
C ALA A 11 -28.09 -4.31 18.89
N GLY A 12 -28.67 -4.17 17.70
CA GLY A 12 -29.99 -3.56 17.50
C GLY A 12 -30.01 -2.02 17.50
N ASP A 13 -28.85 -1.36 17.58
CA ASP A 13 -28.76 0.10 17.47
C ASP A 13 -28.62 0.54 16.00
N PRO A 14 -29.57 1.32 15.44
CA PRO A 14 -29.55 1.71 14.02
C PRO A 14 -28.33 2.56 13.63
N ALA A 15 -27.81 3.38 14.56
CA ALA A 15 -26.64 4.21 14.31
C ALA A 15 -25.38 3.33 14.17
N SER A 16 -25.26 2.30 15.00
CA SER A 16 -24.21 1.28 14.90
C SER A 16 -24.24 0.55 13.57
N GLU A 17 -25.40 0.09 13.11
CA GLU A 17 -25.52 -0.57 11.81
C GLU A 17 -25.16 0.36 10.64
N SER A 18 -25.56 1.64 10.74
CA SER A 18 -25.25 2.65 9.72
C SER A 18 -23.74 2.91 9.62
N THR A 19 -23.05 2.99 10.76
CA THR A 19 -21.59 3.14 10.80
C THR A 19 -20.88 1.93 10.17
N LEU A 20 -21.28 0.71 10.53
CA LEU A 20 -20.69 -0.51 9.96
C LEU A 20 -20.86 -0.55 8.45
N ARG A 21 -22.09 -0.28 7.97
CA ARG A 21 -22.40 -0.22 6.53
C ARG A 21 -21.53 0.82 5.81
N TYR A 22 -21.33 2.00 6.40
CA TYR A 22 -20.48 3.03 5.82
C TYR A 22 -19.02 2.58 5.69
N LEU A 23 -18.49 1.86 6.68
CA LEU A 23 -17.12 1.33 6.65
C LEU A 23 -16.96 0.21 5.60
N ASP A 24 -17.93 -0.69 5.53
CA ASP A 24 -17.97 -1.76 4.52
C ASP A 24 -17.99 -1.18 3.10
N GLN A 25 -18.84 -0.16 2.84
CA GLN A 25 -18.90 0.53 1.55
C GLN A 25 -17.58 1.20 1.15
N ARG A 26 -16.76 1.58 2.14
CA ARG A 26 -15.45 2.20 1.94
C ARG A 26 -14.32 1.17 1.90
N GLY A 27 -14.59 -0.11 2.13
CA GLY A 27 -13.59 -1.17 2.18
C GLY A 27 -12.61 -1.02 3.34
N VAL A 28 -13.01 -0.34 4.42
CA VAL A 28 -12.15 -0.16 5.60
C VAL A 28 -12.25 -1.41 6.47
N ARG A 29 -11.11 -2.06 6.76
CA ARG A 29 -11.09 -3.15 7.73
C ARG A 29 -11.26 -2.62 9.15
N TYR A 30 -12.11 -3.26 9.94
CA TYR A 30 -12.36 -2.88 11.33
C TYR A 30 -12.61 -4.09 12.23
N THR A 31 -12.36 -3.91 13.53
CA THR A 31 -12.73 -4.85 14.58
C THR A 31 -14.02 -4.40 15.25
N LYS A 32 -15.08 -5.21 15.16
CA LYS A 32 -16.35 -4.95 15.84
C LYS A 32 -16.28 -5.39 17.30
N ARG A 33 -16.61 -4.51 18.24
CA ARG A 33 -16.76 -4.84 19.67
C ARG A 33 -18.14 -4.43 20.15
N ASP A 34 -18.92 -5.38 20.63
CA ASP A 34 -20.26 -5.12 21.13
C ASP A 34 -20.24 -4.84 22.64
N VAL A 35 -20.70 -3.66 23.05
CA VAL A 35 -20.70 -3.24 24.46
C VAL A 35 -21.62 -4.10 25.35
N LEU A 36 -22.58 -4.82 24.76
CA LEU A 36 -23.47 -5.73 25.49
C LEU A 36 -22.79 -7.05 25.83
N THR A 37 -21.90 -7.54 24.96
CA THR A 37 -21.26 -8.86 25.12
C THR A 37 -19.79 -8.75 25.53
N ASP A 38 -19.20 -7.57 25.45
CA ASP A 38 -17.78 -7.31 25.74
C ASP A 38 -17.64 -6.29 26.88
N PRO A 39 -17.43 -6.75 28.13
CA PRO A 39 -17.22 -5.86 29.27
C PRO A 39 -16.00 -4.94 29.11
N SER A 40 -14.97 -5.35 28.37
CA SER A 40 -13.80 -4.52 28.11
C SER A 40 -14.13 -3.35 27.19
N ALA A 41 -15.05 -3.53 26.23
CA ALA A 41 -15.53 -2.42 25.41
C ALA A 41 -16.17 -1.32 26.26
N THR A 42 -17.04 -1.71 27.18
CA THR A 42 -17.70 -0.81 28.13
C THR A 42 -16.69 -0.10 29.04
N ALA A 43 -15.68 -0.83 29.55
CA ALA A 43 -14.62 -0.25 30.37
C ALA A 43 -13.76 0.78 29.61
N ILE A 44 -13.43 0.51 28.34
CA ILE A 44 -12.67 1.44 27.49
C ILE A 44 -13.47 2.73 27.26
N LEU A 45 -14.74 2.61 26.86
CA LEU A 45 -15.59 3.77 26.61
C LEU A 45 -15.81 4.60 27.88
N PHE A 46 -16.11 3.95 29.00
CA PHE A 46 -16.29 4.64 30.27
C PHE A 46 -14.99 5.31 30.73
N GLY A 47 -13.86 4.63 30.64
CA GLY A 47 -12.56 5.19 31.03
C GLY A 47 -12.09 6.35 30.15
N ARG A 48 -12.48 6.38 28.87
CA ARG A 48 -12.07 7.43 27.92
C ARG A 48 -13.06 8.59 27.81
N LEU A 49 -14.36 8.32 27.93
CA LEU A 49 -15.43 9.30 27.69
C LEU A 49 -16.21 9.67 28.95
N GLY A 50 -15.97 8.99 30.08
CA GLY A 50 -16.76 9.11 31.31
C GLY A 50 -18.17 8.51 31.22
N ARG A 51 -18.53 7.95 30.06
CA ARG A 51 -19.84 7.34 29.77
C ARG A 51 -19.73 6.32 28.65
N VAL A 52 -20.69 5.41 28.60
CA VAL A 52 -20.81 4.41 27.54
C VAL A 52 -21.78 4.95 26.50
N THR A 53 -21.26 5.27 25.32
CA THR A 53 -22.04 5.76 24.18
C THR A 53 -21.66 4.95 22.95
N VAL A 54 -22.60 4.74 22.04
CA VAL A 54 -22.41 3.99 20.79
C VAL A 54 -23.22 4.65 19.67
N PRO A 55 -22.80 4.51 18.40
CA PRO A 55 -21.54 3.93 17.97
C PRO A 55 -20.33 4.81 18.33
N VAL A 56 -19.19 4.18 18.57
CA VAL A 56 -17.91 4.88 18.74
C VAL A 56 -16.86 4.20 17.89
N VAL A 57 -16.18 4.98 17.05
CA VAL A 57 -15.11 4.51 16.19
C VAL A 57 -13.77 4.93 16.78
N GLN A 58 -12.95 3.96 17.15
CA GLN A 58 -11.59 4.17 17.60
C GLN A 58 -10.62 3.96 16.44
N ILE A 59 -9.70 4.92 16.25
CA ILE A 59 -8.66 4.90 15.21
C ILE A 59 -7.36 5.27 15.90
N GLY A 60 -6.49 4.28 16.12
CA GLY A 60 -5.31 4.45 16.98
C GLY A 60 -5.70 4.92 18.38
N GLU A 61 -5.23 6.10 18.77
CA GLU A 61 -5.53 6.72 20.08
C GLU A 61 -6.80 7.58 20.10
N ARG A 62 -7.42 7.81 18.94
CA ARG A 62 -8.58 8.70 18.79
C ARG A 62 -9.89 7.93 18.95
N LEU A 63 -10.88 8.54 19.58
CA LEU A 63 -12.25 8.04 19.62
C LEU A 63 -13.19 9.07 18.98
N LEU A 64 -13.98 8.62 18.00
CA LEU A 64 -14.99 9.39 17.31
C LEU A 64 -16.36 8.90 17.79
N VAL A 65 -17.13 9.80 18.39
CA VAL A 65 -18.47 9.48 18.89
C VAL A 65 -19.50 9.74 17.79
N GLY A 66 -20.36 8.75 17.55
CA GLY A 66 -21.45 8.83 16.60
C GLY A 66 -21.12 8.28 15.21
N SER A 67 -22.05 8.50 14.28
CA SER A 67 -22.05 7.93 12.93
C SER A 67 -21.95 9.02 11.84
N ASP A 68 -21.42 10.19 12.17
CA ASP A 68 -21.31 11.31 11.24
C ASP A 68 -20.34 10.95 10.08
N PRO A 69 -20.83 10.83 8.84
CA PRO A 69 -20.03 10.38 7.71
C PRO A 69 -18.94 11.39 7.32
N VAL A 70 -19.14 12.69 7.57
CA VAL A 70 -18.15 13.73 7.29
C VAL A 70 -16.99 13.61 8.27
N GLN A 71 -17.29 13.44 9.56
CA GLN A 71 -16.24 13.22 10.57
C GLN A 71 -15.50 11.90 10.31
N LEU A 72 -16.22 10.82 10.03
CA LEU A 72 -15.62 9.54 9.68
C LEU A 72 -14.74 9.66 8.43
N ALA A 73 -15.23 10.28 7.35
CA ALA A 73 -14.43 10.45 6.13
C ALA A 73 -13.11 11.21 6.34
N ARG A 74 -13.06 12.15 7.30
CA ARG A 74 -11.86 12.95 7.58
C ARG A 74 -10.79 12.19 8.35
N PHE A 75 -11.20 11.23 9.18
CA PHE A 75 -10.31 10.58 10.14
C PHE A 75 -10.11 9.09 9.87
N LEU A 76 -10.97 8.47 9.08
CA LEU A 76 -10.75 7.11 8.63
C LEU A 76 -9.42 7.06 7.90
N PRO A 77 -8.59 6.03 8.18
CA PRO A 77 -7.47 5.77 7.32
C PRO A 77 -8.03 5.67 5.90
N GLN A 78 -7.41 6.38 4.96
CA GLN A 78 -7.61 6.06 3.55
C GLN A 78 -7.44 4.55 3.46
N ALA A 79 -8.38 3.84 2.85
CA ALA A 79 -8.26 2.41 2.68
C ALA A 79 -6.93 2.14 1.96
N GLU A 80 -5.87 1.88 2.73
CA GLU A 80 -4.71 1.14 2.27
C GLU A 80 -5.36 -0.18 1.90
N SER A 81 -5.59 -0.35 0.59
CA SER A 81 -6.14 -1.59 0.07
C SER A 81 -5.23 -2.66 0.63
N ASP A 82 -5.78 -3.52 1.48
CA ASP A 82 -5.08 -4.60 2.16
C ASP A 82 -4.59 -5.70 1.20
N GLU A 83 -4.48 -5.37 -0.07
CA GLU A 83 -3.67 -6.09 -1.01
C GLU A 83 -2.22 -5.82 -0.60
N PRO A 84 -1.43 -6.85 -0.23
CA PRO A 84 -0.02 -6.64 0.05
C PRO A 84 0.58 -5.86 -1.12
N GLY A 85 1.14 -4.69 -0.83
CA GLY A 85 1.72 -3.83 -1.86
C GLY A 85 2.65 -4.65 -2.75
N VAL A 86 2.59 -4.42 -4.05
CA VAL A 86 3.36 -5.23 -4.98
C VAL A 86 4.85 -4.93 -4.82
N ALA A 87 5.68 -5.97 -4.86
CA ALA A 87 7.13 -5.82 -4.80
C ALA A 87 7.70 -5.75 -6.22
N PHE A 88 8.59 -4.78 -6.47
CA PHE A 88 9.34 -4.71 -7.72
C PHE A 88 10.27 -5.91 -7.89
N GLY A 89 10.89 -6.36 -6.79
CA GLY A 89 11.77 -7.51 -6.75
C GLY A 89 13.18 -7.28 -7.32
N ALA A 90 13.63 -6.03 -7.31
CA ALA A 90 15.04 -5.69 -7.49
C ALA A 90 15.51 -4.70 -6.42
N ALA A 91 16.79 -4.76 -6.07
CA ALA A 91 17.45 -3.74 -5.27
C ALA A 91 17.64 -2.49 -6.12
N VAL A 92 17.36 -1.31 -5.55
CA VAL A 92 17.56 -0.02 -6.22
C VAL A 92 18.35 0.93 -5.32
N ARG A 93 19.24 1.70 -5.93
CA ARG A 93 19.98 2.79 -5.29
C ARG A 93 19.88 4.06 -6.11
N ALA A 94 20.02 5.21 -5.45
CA ALA A 94 20.03 6.49 -6.15
C ALA A 94 21.29 6.60 -7.04
N VAL A 95 21.12 7.18 -8.22
CA VAL A 95 22.24 7.48 -9.12
C VAL A 95 22.99 8.70 -8.57
N THR A 96 24.29 8.54 -8.35
CA THR A 96 25.22 9.63 -8.01
C THR A 96 25.94 10.13 -9.27
N GLY A 97 26.68 11.25 -9.16
CA GLY A 97 27.50 11.77 -10.25
C GLY A 97 28.49 10.73 -10.80
N ASP A 98 29.12 9.96 -9.92
CA ASP A 98 30.06 8.89 -10.30
C ASP A 98 29.37 7.77 -11.09
N ILE A 99 28.20 7.32 -10.63
CA ILE A 99 27.41 6.29 -11.33
C ILE A 99 26.97 6.80 -12.70
N ALA A 100 26.50 8.04 -12.77
CA ALA A 100 26.09 8.65 -14.04
C ALA A 100 27.25 8.73 -15.04
N ALA A 101 28.45 9.10 -14.58
CA ALA A 101 29.64 9.14 -15.42
C ALA A 101 30.06 7.74 -15.90
N GLU A 102 30.04 6.74 -15.02
CA GLU A 102 30.34 5.34 -15.37
C GLU A 102 29.38 4.81 -16.43
N LYS A 103 28.07 5.07 -16.28
CA LYS A 103 27.02 4.62 -17.20
C LYS A 103 26.84 5.51 -18.44
N LYS A 104 27.68 6.55 -18.60
CA LYS A 104 27.60 7.55 -19.68
C LYS A 104 26.22 8.20 -19.77
N LEU A 105 25.57 8.39 -18.62
CA LEU A 105 24.27 9.02 -18.50
C LEU A 105 24.43 10.54 -18.68
N PRO A 106 23.52 11.22 -19.39
CA PRO A 106 23.66 12.66 -19.65
C PRO A 106 23.57 13.54 -18.40
N ALA A 107 22.98 13.03 -17.31
CA ALA A 107 22.89 13.70 -16.02
C ALA A 107 22.77 12.68 -14.89
N ALA A 108 23.04 13.09 -13.65
CA ALA A 108 22.86 12.26 -12.46
C ALA A 108 21.41 12.28 -11.97
N TYR A 109 20.59 11.40 -12.53
CA TYR A 109 19.19 11.23 -12.16
C TYR A 109 18.78 9.77 -12.33
N GLY A 110 17.62 9.41 -11.80
CA GLY A 110 17.13 8.04 -11.83
C GLY A 110 17.61 7.17 -10.67
N VAL A 111 17.38 5.87 -10.83
CA VAL A 111 17.77 4.84 -9.86
C VAL A 111 18.47 3.70 -10.58
N GLU A 112 19.63 3.30 -10.06
CA GLU A 112 20.35 2.15 -10.57
C GLU A 112 19.79 0.86 -9.96
N VAL A 113 19.59 -0.13 -10.82
CA VAL A 113 19.17 -1.46 -10.46
C VAL A 113 20.39 -2.28 -10.05
N GLY A 114 20.35 -2.80 -8.84
CA GLY A 114 21.32 -3.77 -8.32
C GLY A 114 20.87 -5.20 -8.62
N SER A 115 20.79 -6.03 -7.58
CA SER A 115 20.34 -7.42 -7.73
C SER A 115 18.86 -7.51 -8.11
N VAL A 116 18.55 -8.32 -9.11
CA VAL A 116 17.18 -8.65 -9.52
C VAL A 116 16.85 -10.07 -9.06
N LYS A 117 15.71 -10.25 -8.39
CA LYS A 117 15.27 -11.57 -7.93
C LYS A 117 14.64 -12.35 -9.09
N GLU A 118 15.04 -13.60 -9.26
CA GLU A 118 14.41 -14.48 -10.25
C GLU A 118 12.92 -14.72 -9.94
N GLY A 119 12.08 -14.74 -10.97
CA GLY A 119 10.62 -14.83 -10.83
C GLY A 119 9.94 -13.58 -10.28
N SER A 120 10.66 -12.45 -10.15
CA SER A 120 10.06 -11.16 -9.77
C SER A 120 9.45 -10.41 -10.97
N PRO A 121 8.58 -9.41 -10.74
CA PRO A 121 8.09 -8.51 -11.78
C PRO A 121 9.21 -7.84 -12.59
N ALA A 122 10.28 -7.36 -11.93
CA ALA A 122 11.42 -6.77 -12.59
C ALA A 122 12.15 -7.78 -13.50
N GLY A 123 12.40 -9.00 -12.99
CA GLY A 123 13.04 -10.06 -13.77
C GLY A 123 12.20 -10.49 -14.98
N ALA A 124 10.88 -10.64 -14.79
CA ALA A 124 9.94 -10.98 -15.87
C ALA A 124 9.88 -9.90 -16.97
N ALA A 125 10.11 -8.63 -16.61
CA ALA A 125 10.18 -7.52 -17.55
C ALA A 125 11.55 -7.38 -18.27
N GLY A 126 12.50 -8.28 -18.01
CA GLY A 126 13.83 -8.25 -18.63
C GLY A 126 14.77 -7.16 -18.09
N ILE A 127 14.48 -6.63 -16.89
CA ILE A 127 15.35 -5.69 -16.19
C ILE A 127 16.55 -6.44 -15.65
N GLN A 128 17.72 -5.84 -15.77
CA GLN A 128 19.01 -6.43 -15.43
C GLN A 128 19.75 -5.57 -14.41
N PRO A 129 20.63 -6.19 -13.59
CA PRO A 129 21.59 -5.44 -12.79
C PRO A 129 22.43 -4.50 -13.65
N GLY A 130 22.58 -3.26 -13.20
CA GLY A 130 23.30 -2.20 -13.92
C GLY A 130 22.42 -1.29 -14.77
N ASP A 131 21.13 -1.63 -14.95
CA ASP A 131 20.17 -0.72 -15.58
C ASP A 131 19.96 0.53 -14.74
N VAL A 132 19.77 1.67 -15.39
CA VAL A 132 19.35 2.90 -14.71
C VAL A 132 17.93 3.25 -15.12
N ILE A 133 16.98 3.18 -14.19
CA ILE A 133 15.60 3.60 -14.42
C ILE A 133 15.55 5.12 -14.32
N THR A 134 15.21 5.78 -15.42
CA THR A 134 15.22 7.24 -15.57
C THR A 134 13.83 7.84 -15.44
N ALA A 135 12.78 7.10 -15.81
CA ALA A 135 11.40 7.58 -15.74
C ALA A 135 10.38 6.47 -15.42
N ILE A 136 9.24 6.88 -14.89
CA ILE A 136 8.05 6.05 -14.66
C ILE A 136 6.90 6.66 -15.45
N GLY A 137 6.52 6.03 -16.55
CA GLY A 137 5.60 6.60 -17.53
C GLY A 137 6.09 7.96 -18.02
N ALA A 138 5.27 9.00 -17.84
CA ALA A 138 5.62 10.36 -18.25
C ALA A 138 6.46 11.14 -17.22
N TYR A 139 6.80 10.54 -16.08
CA TYR A 139 7.45 11.25 -14.96
C TYR A 139 8.92 10.83 -14.79
N THR A 140 9.84 11.78 -14.93
CA THR A 140 11.26 11.58 -14.65
C THR A 140 11.52 11.37 -13.15
N ILE A 141 12.44 10.47 -12.83
CA ILE A 141 12.84 10.18 -11.44
C ILE A 141 13.99 11.11 -11.04
N ASN A 142 13.68 12.15 -10.28
CA ASN A 142 14.66 13.11 -9.75
C ASN A 142 14.88 12.94 -8.24
N GLY A 143 13.93 12.33 -7.53
CA GLY A 143 13.99 12.10 -6.08
C GLY A 143 14.70 10.80 -5.68
N GLY A 144 15.45 10.18 -6.60
CA GLY A 144 16.23 8.97 -6.36
C GLY A 144 15.41 7.77 -5.90
N ALA A 145 16.02 6.93 -5.06
CA ALA A 145 15.46 5.64 -4.65
C ALA A 145 14.13 5.75 -3.90
N ASP A 146 13.94 6.80 -3.10
CA ASP A 146 12.71 6.98 -2.32
C ASP A 146 11.50 7.31 -3.19
N GLN A 147 11.68 8.13 -4.23
CA GLN A 147 10.63 8.42 -5.19
C GLN A 147 10.19 7.14 -5.91
N PHE A 148 11.15 6.33 -6.35
CA PHE A 148 10.87 5.06 -7.02
C PHE A 148 10.13 4.08 -6.09
N ARG A 149 10.60 3.90 -4.85
CA ARG A 149 9.95 3.02 -3.87
C ARG A 149 8.52 3.44 -3.60
N ARG A 150 8.25 4.74 -3.43
CA ARG A 150 6.88 5.25 -3.27
C ARG A 150 6.01 4.96 -4.50
N ALA A 151 6.56 5.15 -5.70
CA ALA A 151 5.84 4.87 -6.93
C ALA A 151 5.45 3.39 -7.06
N VAL A 152 6.31 2.47 -6.62
CA VAL A 152 6.02 1.03 -6.53
C VAL A 152 4.97 0.73 -5.46
N SER A 153 5.09 1.31 -4.27
CA SER A 153 4.15 1.07 -3.16
C SER A 153 2.71 1.52 -3.45
N MET A 154 2.51 2.43 -4.41
CA MET A 154 1.18 2.85 -4.86
C MET A 154 0.55 1.89 -5.89
N ARG A 155 1.30 0.89 -6.38
CA ARG A 155 0.81 -0.07 -7.38
C ARG A 155 0.05 -1.20 -6.73
N ARG A 156 -0.98 -1.66 -7.44
CA ARG A 156 -1.85 -2.76 -7.02
C ARG A 156 -1.57 -4.02 -7.82
N PRO A 157 -1.89 -5.20 -7.26
CA PRO A 157 -1.89 -6.44 -8.02
C PRO A 157 -2.81 -6.34 -9.26
N GLY A 158 -2.28 -6.66 -10.43
CA GLY A 158 -2.89 -6.48 -11.75
C GLY A 158 -2.48 -5.20 -12.48
N ASP A 159 -1.81 -4.26 -11.80
CA ASP A 159 -1.31 -3.04 -12.46
C ASP A 159 -0.11 -3.33 -13.36
N SER A 160 0.13 -2.40 -14.28
CA SER A 160 1.35 -2.32 -15.08
C SER A 160 2.01 -0.95 -14.89
N MET A 161 3.35 -0.94 -14.87
CA MET A 161 4.15 0.27 -14.70
C MET A 161 5.13 0.41 -15.87
N PRO A 162 4.87 1.34 -16.81
CA PRO A 162 5.84 1.66 -17.85
C PRO A 162 7.06 2.34 -17.23
N LEU A 163 8.24 1.89 -17.62
CA LEU A 163 9.52 2.40 -17.15
C LEU A 163 10.40 2.71 -18.36
N SER A 164 11.06 3.86 -18.31
CA SER A 164 12.18 4.16 -19.19
C SER A 164 13.46 3.86 -18.44
N LEU A 165 14.34 3.09 -19.08
CA LEU A 165 15.63 2.68 -18.54
C LEU A 165 16.77 3.00 -19.51
N TRP A 166 17.95 3.13 -18.95
CA TRP A 166 19.18 3.37 -19.65
C TRP A 166 20.11 2.17 -19.47
N ARG A 167 20.52 1.59 -20.60
CA ARG A 167 21.42 0.43 -20.67
C ARG A 167 22.42 0.66 -21.79
N ASP A 168 23.71 0.53 -21.47
CA ASP A 168 24.82 0.62 -22.43
C ASP A 168 24.82 1.88 -23.32
N GLY A 169 24.33 3.01 -22.78
CA GLY A 169 24.29 4.27 -23.53
C GLY A 169 23.02 4.49 -24.37
N ALA A 170 22.03 3.60 -24.27
CA ALA A 170 20.77 3.70 -24.98
C ALA A 170 19.58 3.73 -24.01
N SER A 171 18.51 4.42 -24.42
CA SER A 171 17.22 4.40 -23.71
C SER A 171 16.36 3.25 -24.22
N LEU A 172 15.74 2.52 -23.30
CA LEU A 172 14.79 1.44 -23.57
C LEU A 172 13.53 1.68 -22.74
N ASP A 173 12.39 1.32 -23.30
CA ASP A 173 11.12 1.35 -22.57
C ASP A 173 10.66 -0.09 -22.30
N VAL A 174 10.31 -0.36 -21.05
CA VAL A 174 9.76 -1.66 -20.63
C VAL A 174 8.50 -1.45 -19.81
N ILE A 175 7.64 -2.47 -19.80
CA ILE A 175 6.44 -2.46 -18.97
C ILE A 175 6.60 -3.54 -17.92
N VAL A 176 6.55 -3.14 -16.66
CA VAL A 176 6.60 -4.05 -15.52
C VAL A 176 5.17 -4.36 -15.10
N ALA A 177 4.74 -5.61 -15.31
CA ALA A 177 3.46 -6.09 -14.85
C ALA A 177 3.59 -6.63 -13.42
N PHE A 178 2.66 -6.25 -12.54
CA PHE A 178 2.56 -6.79 -11.19
C PHE A 178 1.42 -7.80 -11.17
N PRO A 179 1.67 -9.09 -11.39
CA PRO A 179 0.59 -10.07 -11.44
C PRO A 179 -0.15 -10.10 -10.09
N LYS A 180 -1.47 -10.31 -10.15
CA LYS A 180 -2.20 -10.78 -8.97
C LYS A 180 -1.54 -12.06 -8.50
N ALA A 181 -1.29 -12.19 -7.19
CA ALA A 181 -0.75 -13.41 -6.64
C ALA A 181 -1.52 -14.58 -7.27
N PRO A 182 -0.84 -15.59 -7.84
CA PRO A 182 -1.57 -16.72 -8.37
C PRO A 182 -2.41 -17.28 -7.22
N GLU A 183 -3.73 -17.42 -7.42
CA GLU A 183 -4.47 -18.44 -6.68
C GLU A 183 -3.59 -19.69 -6.75
N PRO A 184 -3.27 -20.35 -5.62
CA PRO A 184 -2.39 -21.51 -5.64
C PRO A 184 -2.94 -22.50 -6.67
N GLN A 185 -2.30 -22.54 -7.84
CA GLN A 185 -2.58 -23.57 -8.81
C GLN A 185 -1.99 -24.81 -8.16
N GLU A 186 -2.91 -25.60 -7.60
CA GLU A 186 -2.71 -26.96 -7.15
C GLU A 186 -1.80 -27.63 -8.18
N GLN A 187 -0.51 -27.72 -7.86
CA GLN A 187 0.44 -28.48 -8.67
C GLN A 187 -0.12 -29.89 -8.66
N PRO A 188 -0.56 -30.46 -9.79
CA PRO A 188 -0.92 -31.86 -9.79
C PRO A 188 0.34 -32.60 -9.36
N SER A 189 0.29 -33.20 -8.18
CA SER A 189 1.29 -34.15 -7.72
C SER A 189 1.24 -35.29 -8.72
N GLY A 190 2.13 -35.20 -9.71
CA GLY A 190 2.20 -36.12 -10.82
C GLY A 190 2.86 -37.41 -10.37
N ALA A 191 2.03 -38.46 -10.41
CA ALA A 191 2.29 -39.87 -10.74
C ALA A 191 3.36 -40.64 -9.95
#